data_AF-A0A956HFE5-F1
#
_entry.id   AF-A0A956HFE5-F1
#
_cell.length_a   1.000
_cell.length_b   1.000
_cell.length_c   1.000
_cell.angle_alpha   90.00
_cell.angle_beta   90.00
_cell.angle_gamma   90.00
#
_symmetry.space_group_name_H-M   'P 1'
#
loop_
_entity.id
_entity.type
_entity.pdbx_description
1 polymer ?
#
loop_
_entity_poly.entity_id
_entity_poly.type
_entity_poly.pdbx_seq_one_letter_code
_entity_poly.pdbx_strand_id
1 'polypeptide(L)'
;MFTLLRLGPQLAVDVAPTPRVSHRALEVVGGLDRAIVDRVIRHNHPSLRACQRQAQRRDGALPKGALRVRWFLGGKRRPSAVGIEDSGPRSEALRRCVVEAVKQWEHPDPRCTAQISATFVFTSE
;
A
#
# COMPACT_ATOMS: atom_id res chain seq x y z
N MET A 1 -27.18 52.16 -21.66
CA MET A 1 -27.31 50.72 -21.93
C MET A 1 -25.96 50.08 -21.59
N PHE A 2 -25.75 49.63 -20.35
CA PHE A 2 -24.49 49.02 -19.90
C PHE A 2 -24.69 47.52 -19.74
N THR A 3 -24.01 46.76 -20.59
CA THR A 3 -24.05 45.30 -20.64
C THR A 3 -23.39 44.74 -19.38
N LEU A 4 -24.18 44.02 -18.57
CA LEU A 4 -23.68 43.26 -17.43
C LEU A 4 -22.80 42.10 -17.94
N LEU A 5 -21.49 42.21 -17.76
CA LEU A 5 -20.54 41.11 -17.91
C LEU A 5 -20.88 40.03 -16.88
N ARG A 6 -21.40 38.89 -17.35
CA ARG A 6 -21.55 37.67 -16.54
C ARG A 6 -20.15 37.14 -16.22
N LEU A 7 -19.73 37.27 -14.96
CA LEU A 7 -18.62 36.47 -14.43
C LEU A 7 -19.02 35.00 -14.52
N GLY A 8 -18.31 34.24 -15.37
CA GLY A 8 -18.44 32.78 -15.40
C GLY A 8 -17.93 32.15 -14.10
N PRO A 9 -18.46 30.99 -13.70
CA PRO A 9 -18.00 30.29 -12.50
C PRO A 9 -16.56 29.82 -12.71
N GLN A 10 -15.68 30.15 -11.76
CA GLN A 10 -14.33 29.59 -11.71
C GLN A 10 -14.46 28.08 -11.48
N LEU A 11 -14.04 27.28 -12.47
CA LEU A 11 -13.82 25.85 -12.30
C LEU A 11 -12.79 25.67 -11.17
N ALA A 12 -13.26 25.33 -9.98
CA ALA A 12 -12.40 24.81 -8.93
C ALA A 12 -11.70 23.58 -9.50
N VAL A 13 -10.39 23.66 -9.71
CA VAL A 13 -9.58 22.50 -10.05
C VAL A 13 -9.48 21.68 -8.78
N ASP A 14 -10.34 20.66 -8.64
CA ASP A 14 -10.21 19.67 -7.57
C ASP A 14 -8.87 18.94 -7.74
N VAL A 15 -7.85 19.40 -7.01
CA VAL A 15 -6.56 18.70 -6.94
C VAL A 15 -6.81 17.38 -6.22
N ALA A 16 -6.77 16.28 -6.99
CA ALA A 16 -6.96 14.96 -6.41
C ALA A 16 -5.91 14.69 -5.31
N PRO A 17 -6.32 14.13 -4.16
CA PRO A 17 -5.43 13.90 -3.03
C PRO A 17 -4.27 12.97 -3.41
N THR A 18 -3.06 13.27 -2.93
CA THR A 18 -1.86 12.50 -3.28
C THR A 18 -1.69 11.26 -2.39
N PRO A 19 -1.65 10.03 -2.94
CA PRO A 19 -1.44 8.81 -2.17
C PRO A 19 -0.07 8.77 -1.47
N ARG A 20 -0.07 8.49 -0.17
CA ARG A 20 1.15 8.32 0.65
C ARG A 20 1.09 6.98 1.37
N VAL A 21 2.24 6.32 1.43
CA VAL A 21 2.40 5.04 2.13
C VAL A 21 3.66 5.10 2.97
N SER A 22 3.54 4.71 4.23
CA SER A 22 4.67 4.40 5.11
C SER A 22 4.51 2.98 5.66
N HIS A 23 5.58 2.44 6.25
CA HIS A 23 5.50 1.17 6.96
C HIS A 23 6.10 1.32 8.35
N ARG A 24 5.52 0.61 9.33
CA ARG A 24 5.89 0.62 10.74
C ARG A 24 5.79 -0.80 11.29
N ALA A 25 6.29 -1.01 12.52
CA ALA A 25 6.20 -2.29 13.23
C ALA A 25 6.64 -3.50 12.36
N LEU A 26 7.78 -3.35 11.68
CA LEU A 26 8.38 -4.42 10.87
C LEU A 26 9.03 -5.46 11.77
N GLU A 27 8.49 -6.66 11.71
CA GLU A 27 8.98 -7.87 12.36
C GLU A 27 9.44 -8.86 11.30
N VAL A 28 10.61 -9.45 11.52
CA VAL A 28 11.18 -10.48 10.64
C VAL A 28 11.70 -11.60 11.53
N VAL A 29 11.19 -12.80 11.29
CA VAL A 29 11.60 -14.02 12.00
C VAL A 29 12.15 -14.99 10.97
N GLY A 30 13.35 -15.52 11.20
CA GLY A 30 13.99 -16.53 10.36
C GLY A 30 15.13 -15.99 9.47
N GLY A 31 15.26 -16.56 8.28
CA GLY A 31 16.46 -16.50 7.44
C GLY A 31 16.71 -15.20 6.66
N LEU A 32 16.12 -14.06 7.04
CA LEU A 32 16.36 -12.78 6.39
C LEU A 32 16.61 -11.67 7.40
N ASP A 33 17.52 -10.76 7.04
CA ASP A 33 17.85 -9.62 7.87
C ASP A 33 16.81 -8.51 7.72
N ARG A 34 16.39 -7.93 8.85
CA ARG A 34 15.35 -6.91 8.89
C ARG A 34 15.63 -5.72 7.96
N ALA A 35 16.89 -5.29 7.87
CA ALA A 35 17.29 -4.17 7.01
C ALA A 35 17.13 -4.47 5.50
N ILE A 36 17.27 -5.73 5.11
CA ILE A 36 17.04 -6.17 3.72
C ILE A 36 15.54 -6.10 3.42
N VAL A 37 14.72 -6.65 4.31
CA VAL A 37 13.25 -6.64 4.16
C VAL A 37 12.70 -5.21 4.11
N ASP A 38 13.17 -4.34 5.00
CA ASP A 38 12.85 -2.91 5.03
C ASP A 38 13.16 -2.20 3.71
N ARG A 39 14.28 -2.54 3.05
CA ARG A 39 14.63 -2.02 1.72
C ARG A 39 13.69 -2.55 0.63
N VAL A 40 13.36 -3.83 0.63
CA VAL A 40 12.39 -4.43 -0.30
C VAL A 40 11.02 -3.75 -0.16
N ILE A 41 10.56 -3.54 1.07
CA ILE A 41 9.30 -2.85 1.34
C ILE A 41 9.32 -1.43 0.77
N ARG A 42 10.35 -0.62 1.08
CA ARG A 42 10.46 0.74 0.54
C ARG A 42 10.48 0.77 -0.98
N HIS A 43 11.25 -0.12 -1.60
CA HIS A 43 11.30 -0.23 -3.05
C HIS A 43 9.93 -0.47 -3.67
N ASN A 44 9.08 -1.24 -2.98
CA ASN A 44 7.73 -1.58 -3.43
C ASN A 44 6.61 -0.65 -2.93
N HIS A 45 6.90 0.41 -2.16
CA HIS A 45 5.89 1.42 -1.82
C HIS A 45 5.10 1.97 -3.03
N PRO A 46 5.69 2.16 -4.24
CA PRO A 46 4.91 2.54 -5.42
C PRO A 46 3.76 1.58 -5.75
N SER A 47 3.92 0.26 -5.56
CA SER A 47 2.85 -0.71 -5.83
C SER A 47 1.70 -0.56 -4.83
N LEU A 48 2.01 -0.27 -3.56
CA LEU A 48 0.99 -0.01 -2.53
C LEU A 48 0.23 1.30 -2.80
N ARG A 49 0.91 2.35 -3.28
CA ARG A 49 0.25 3.59 -3.74
C ARG A 49 -0.67 3.33 -4.93
N ALA A 50 -0.28 2.44 -5.85
CA ALA A 50 -1.13 2.03 -6.96
C ALA A 50 -2.40 1.32 -6.46
N CYS A 51 -2.29 0.46 -5.44
CA CYS A 51 -3.45 -0.16 -4.80
C CYS A 51 -4.41 0.87 -4.19
N GLN A 52 -3.88 1.88 -3.51
CA GLN A 52 -4.70 2.96 -2.94
C GLN A 52 -5.49 3.71 -4.03
N ARG A 53 -4.85 4.04 -5.17
CA ARG A 53 -5.52 4.66 -6.32
C ARG A 53 -6.56 3.76 -6.97
N GLN A 54 -6.26 2.47 -7.11
CA GLN A 54 -7.21 1.51 -7.66
C GLN A 54 -8.46 1.40 -6.78
N ALA A 55 -8.26 1.32 -5.46
CA ALA A 55 -9.35 1.32 -4.51
C ALA A 55 -10.14 2.63 -4.54
N GLN A 56 -9.49 3.79 -4.68
CA GLN A 56 -10.19 5.08 -4.86
C GLN A 56 -11.15 5.07 -6.05
N ARG A 57 -10.71 4.56 -7.21
CA ARG A 57 -11.58 4.46 -8.40
C ARG A 57 -12.79 3.55 -8.16
N ARG A 58 -12.68 2.59 -7.24
CA ARG A 58 -13.74 1.65 -6.91
C ARG A 58 -14.69 2.17 -5.84
N ASP A 59 -14.14 2.82 -4.81
CA ASP A 59 -14.84 3.20 -3.59
C ASP A 59 -15.28 4.68 -3.59
N GLY A 60 -14.86 5.47 -4.59
CA GLY A 60 -15.19 6.88 -4.73
C GLY A 60 -14.37 7.83 -3.84
N ALA A 61 -13.63 7.30 -2.86
CA ALA A 61 -12.77 8.07 -1.96
C ALA A 61 -11.42 7.37 -1.77
N LEU A 62 -10.35 8.14 -1.56
CA LEU A 62 -9.00 7.60 -1.36
C LEU A 62 -8.92 6.92 0.02
N PRO A 63 -8.75 5.59 0.10
CA PRO A 63 -8.80 4.91 1.39
C PRO A 63 -7.59 5.26 2.25
N LYS A 64 -7.79 5.41 3.56
CA LYS A 64 -6.77 5.72 4.55
C LYS A 64 -6.80 4.69 5.68
N GLY A 65 -5.73 4.63 6.46
CA GLY A 65 -5.65 3.79 7.66
C GLY A 65 -4.43 2.87 7.67
N ALA A 66 -4.33 2.07 8.72
CA ALA A 66 -3.26 1.10 8.91
C ALA A 66 -3.72 -0.31 8.50
N LEU A 67 -2.87 -1.08 7.83
CA LEU A 67 -3.12 -2.47 7.44
C LEU A 67 -1.91 -3.32 7.82
N ARG A 68 -2.11 -4.31 8.69
CA ARG A 68 -1.06 -5.26 9.06
C ARG A 68 -1.11 -6.47 8.14
N VAL A 69 0.01 -6.72 7.45
CA VAL A 69 0.16 -7.80 6.47
C VAL A 69 1.26 -8.74 6.95
N ARG A 70 0.96 -10.04 6.91
CA ARG A 70 1.91 -11.13 7.13
C ARG A 70 2.21 -11.81 5.81
N TRP A 71 3.46 -12.18 5.58
CA TRP A 71 3.81 -13.09 4.50
C TRP A 71 4.94 -14.02 4.88
N PHE A 72 5.00 -15.14 4.17
CA PHE A 72 5.95 -16.21 4.43
C PHE A 72 6.79 -16.52 3.18
N LEU A 73 8.10 -16.65 3.37
CA LEU A 73 9.06 -17.06 2.37
C LEU A 73 9.52 -18.48 2.66
N GLY A 74 9.05 -19.43 1.85
CA GLY A 74 9.38 -20.85 1.97
C GLY A 74 10.72 -21.24 1.32
N GLY A 75 11.78 -20.44 1.46
CA GLY A 75 13.08 -20.73 0.83
C GLY A 75 13.23 -20.21 -0.61
N LYS A 76 12.30 -19.40 -1.11
CA LYS A 76 12.31 -18.81 -2.46
C LYS A 76 12.23 -17.28 -2.37
N ARG A 77 12.58 -16.60 -3.46
CA ARG A 77 12.50 -15.14 -3.61
C ARG A 77 11.11 -14.54 -3.44
N ARG A 78 10.05 -15.29 -3.80
CA ARG A 78 8.66 -14.81 -3.71
C ARG A 78 7.92 -15.44 -2.54
N PRO A 79 7.01 -14.70 -1.89
CA PRO A 79 6.20 -15.25 -0.81
C PRO A 79 5.38 -16.46 -1.28
N SER A 80 5.34 -17.51 -0.47
CA SER A 80 4.46 -18.67 -0.69
C SER A 80 3.07 -18.49 -0.05
N ALA A 81 2.96 -17.58 0.92
CA ALA A 81 1.70 -17.20 1.53
C ALA A 81 1.71 -15.73 1.92
N VAL A 82 0.55 -15.07 1.81
CA VAL A 82 0.32 -13.67 2.20
C VAL A 82 -1.07 -13.56 2.81
N GLY A 83 -1.19 -12.86 3.93
CA GLY A 83 -2.44 -12.66 4.64
C GLY A 83 -2.50 -11.33 5.38
N ILE A 84 -3.71 -10.95 5.78
CA ILE A 84 -3.97 -9.76 6.59
C ILE A 84 -4.22 -10.21 8.04
N GLU A 85 -3.52 -9.60 8.99
CA GLU A 85 -3.63 -9.96 10.42
C GLU A 85 -4.69 -9.14 11.16
N ASP A 86 -5.00 -7.93 10.69
CA ASP A 86 -5.92 -7.01 11.36
C ASP A 86 -6.96 -6.45 10.37
N SER A 87 -8.13 -6.11 10.90
CA SER A 87 -9.32 -5.60 10.20
C SER A 87 -9.07 -4.40 9.28
N GLY A 88 -7.99 -3.66 9.46
CA GLY A 88 -7.42 -2.75 8.46
C GLY A 88 -8.38 -1.68 7.91
N PRO A 89 -8.06 -1.03 6.78
CA PRO A 89 -8.98 -0.15 6.09
C PRO A 89 -10.21 -0.93 5.63
N ARG A 90 -11.41 -0.34 5.77
CA ARG A 90 -12.68 -0.96 5.33
C ARG A 90 -12.72 -1.32 3.83
N SER A 91 -11.86 -0.71 3.03
CA SER A 91 -11.77 -0.97 1.59
C SER A 91 -11.27 -2.38 1.30
N GLU A 92 -12.18 -3.27 0.91
CA GLU A 92 -11.85 -4.61 0.43
C GLU A 92 -11.01 -4.56 -0.85
N ALA A 93 -11.26 -3.58 -1.73
CA ALA A 93 -10.48 -3.37 -2.94
C ALA A 93 -9.00 -3.09 -2.61
N LEU A 94 -8.74 -2.25 -1.61
CA LEU A 94 -7.37 -1.99 -1.14
C LEU A 94 -6.74 -3.24 -0.55
N ARG A 95 -7.44 -3.93 0.36
CA ARG A 95 -6.94 -5.14 1.04
C ARG A 95 -6.51 -6.22 0.05
N ARG A 96 -7.37 -6.52 -0.93
CA ARG A 96 -7.07 -7.52 -1.98
C ARG A 96 -5.88 -7.10 -2.83
N CYS A 97 -5.85 -5.84 -3.29
CA CYS A 97 -4.72 -5.38 -4.11
C CYS A 97 -3.39 -5.46 -3.37
N VAL A 98 -3.36 -5.10 -2.08
CA VAL A 98 -2.13 -5.18 -1.27
C VAL A 98 -1.64 -6.62 -1.16
N VAL A 99 -2.53 -7.58 -0.91
CA VAL A 99 -2.17 -9.00 -0.85
C VAL A 99 -1.57 -9.47 -2.18
N GLU A 100 -2.22 -9.15 -3.30
CA GLU A 100 -1.71 -9.53 -4.63
C GLU A 100 -0.38 -8.84 -4.97
N ALA A 101 -0.22 -7.57 -4.58
CA ALA A 101 1.04 -6.86 -4.77
C ALA A 101 2.18 -7.53 -3.99
N VAL A 102 1.96 -7.84 -2.71
CA VAL A 102 2.98 -8.47 -1.85
C VAL A 102 3.37 -9.87 -2.36
N LYS A 103 2.42 -10.65 -2.89
CA LYS A 103 2.72 -11.96 -3.53
C LYS A 103 3.72 -11.85 -4.69
N GLN A 104 3.78 -10.69 -5.36
CA GLN A 104 4.69 -10.45 -6.48
C GLN A 104 6.03 -9.83 -6.06
N TRP A 105 6.20 -9.47 -4.79
CA TRP A 105 7.46 -8.88 -4.34
C TRP A 105 8.57 -9.93 -4.33
N GLU A 106 9.72 -9.53 -4.85
CA GLU A 106 10.92 -10.35 -4.83
C GLU A 106 11.82 -9.92 -3.67
N HIS A 107 12.17 -10.91 -2.87
CA HIS A 107 13.18 -10.85 -1.82
C HIS A 107 14.46 -11.54 -2.31
N PRO A 108 15.62 -11.21 -1.72
CA PRO A 108 16.77 -12.11 -1.77
C PRO A 108 16.41 -13.47 -1.20
N ASP A 109 17.13 -14.51 -1.63
CA ASP A 109 16.90 -15.85 -1.12
C ASP A 109 17.18 -15.89 0.39
N PRO A 110 16.20 -16.35 1.21
CA PRO A 110 16.40 -16.49 2.65
C PRO A 110 17.40 -17.61 2.94
N ARG A 111 18.17 -17.49 4.03
CA ARG A 111 19.06 -18.56 4.54
C ARG A 111 18.30 -19.86 4.85
N CYS A 112 17.02 -19.74 5.21
CA CYS A 112 16.10 -20.83 5.47
C CYS A 112 14.67 -20.40 5.11
N THR A 113 13.70 -20.47 6.03
CA THR A 113 12.39 -19.84 5.86
C THR A 113 12.36 -18.50 6.58
N ALA A 114 11.46 -17.61 6.18
CA ALA A 114 11.24 -16.36 6.88
C ALA A 114 9.75 -16.02 6.98
N GLN A 115 9.30 -15.59 8.15
CA GLN A 115 8.00 -14.95 8.36
C GLN A 115 8.22 -13.46 8.55
N ILE A 116 7.47 -12.65 7.82
CA ILE A 116 7.55 -11.21 7.86
C ILE A 116 6.17 -10.64 8.17
N SER A 117 6.12 -9.69 9.10
CA SER A 117 4.91 -8.92 9.40
C SER A 117 5.24 -7.43 9.36
N ALA A 118 4.42 -6.64 8.67
CA ALA A 118 4.58 -5.19 8.61
C ALA A 118 3.23 -4.49 8.65
N THR A 119 3.20 -3.33 9.32
CA THR A 119 2.02 -2.45 9.32
C THR A 119 2.23 -1.35 8.29
N PHE A 120 1.42 -1.35 7.23
CA PHE A 120 1.40 -0.29 6.23
C PHE A 120 0.40 0.80 6.62
N VAL A 121 0.81 2.06 6.57
CA VAL A 121 -0.05 3.20 6.87
C VAL A 121 -0.29 3.99 5.58
N PHE A 122 -1.55 4.07 5.19
CA PHE A 122 -2.04 4.77 4.01
C PHE A 122 -2.61 6.13 4.42
N THR A 123 -2.07 7.21 3.86
CA THR A 123 -2.51 8.58 4.09
C THR A 123 -2.71 9.33 2.77
N SER A 124 -3.18 10.58 2.86
CA SER A 124 -3.26 11.50 1.73
C SER A 124 -2.79 12.88 2.15
N GLU A 125 -2.13 13.58 1.23
CA GLU A 125 -1.89 15.03 1.28
C GLU A 125 -2.86 15.74 0.33
#